data_AF-A0A1W9J791-F1
#
_entry.id   AF-A0A1W9J791-F1
#
_cell.length_a   1.000
_cell.length_b   1.000
_cell.length_c   1.000
_cell.angle_alpha   90.00
_cell.angle_beta   90.00
_cell.angle_gamma   90.00
#
_symmetry.space_group_name_H-M   'P 1'
#
loop_
_entity.id
_entity.type
_entity.pdbx_description
1 polymer ?
#
loop_
_entity_poly.entity_id
_entity_poly.type
_entity_poly.pdbx_seq_one_letter_code
_entity_poly.pdbx_strand_id
1 'polypeptide(L)'
;MGTVAQVAGAGACVWLLVAFCFGNMGLPRYLAMREQVAQLDRDLLALRRDNGGLRGEIARLQHDPAKIEQLARERLGYVRKGETVYQLSPDPVKDRSLQEAP
;
A
#
# COMPACT_ATOMS: atom_id res chain seq x y z
N MET A 1 10.08 -52.76 45.34
CA MET A 1 10.05 -52.76 43.86
C MET A 1 8.89 -51.94 43.29
N GLY A 2 7.69 -51.90 43.91
CA GLY A 2 6.53 -51.17 43.36
C GLY A 2 6.61 -49.63 43.36
N THR A 3 7.31 -49.01 44.32
CA THR A 3 7.40 -47.54 44.42
C THR A 3 8.21 -46.91 43.30
N VAL A 4 9.28 -47.57 42.85
CA VAL A 4 10.11 -47.09 41.74
C VAL A 4 9.32 -47.09 40.43
N ALA A 5 8.49 -48.12 40.21
CA ALA A 5 7.61 -48.20 39.04
C ALA A 5 6.51 -47.12 39.06
N GLN A 6 5.93 -46.84 40.23
CA GLN A 6 4.93 -45.78 40.38
C GLN A 6 5.52 -44.38 40.18
N VAL A 7 6.70 -44.10 40.73
CA VAL A 7 7.38 -42.81 40.56
C VAL A 7 7.82 -42.61 39.12
N ALA A 8 8.32 -43.66 38.45
CA ALA A 8 8.64 -43.61 37.04
C ALA A 8 7.40 -43.36 36.17
N GLY A 9 6.27 -44.03 36.47
CA GLY A 9 5.00 -43.81 35.78
C GLY A 9 4.46 -42.39 35.97
N ALA A 10 4.47 -41.88 37.20
CA ALA A 10 4.06 -40.51 37.50
C ALA A 10 4.95 -39.49 36.79
N GLY A 11 6.27 -39.70 36.76
CA GLY A 11 7.22 -38.86 36.04
C GLY A 11 6.95 -38.84 34.53
N ALA A 12 6.67 -39.99 33.93
CA ALA A 12 6.31 -40.08 32.51
C ALA A 12 4.99 -39.37 32.18
N CYS A 13 3.98 -39.49 33.05
CA CYS A 13 2.71 -38.77 32.90
C CYS A 13 2.89 -37.25 32.99
N VAL A 14 3.66 -36.76 33.96
CA VAL A 14 3.96 -35.32 34.09
C VAL A 14 4.74 -34.83 32.87
N TRP A 15 5.72 -35.59 32.40
CA TRP A 15 6.50 -35.24 31.22
C TRP A 15 5.62 -35.16 29.96
N LEU A 16 4.70 -36.12 29.77
CA LEU A 16 3.72 -36.08 28.68
C LEU A 16 2.77 -34.89 28.77
N LEU A 17 2.30 -34.53 29.97
CA LEU A 17 1.45 -33.36 30.16
C LEU A 17 2.18 -32.06 29.81
N VAL A 18 3.44 -31.92 30.24
CA VAL A 18 4.28 -30.77 29.87
C VAL A 18 4.52 -30.75 28.37
N ALA A 19 4.91 -31.88 27.76
CA ALA A 19 5.12 -31.98 26.32
C ALA A 19 3.85 -31.71 25.50
N PHE A 20 2.67 -32.04 26.04
CA PHE A 20 1.39 -31.76 25.39
C PHE A 20 1.00 -30.28 25.51
N CYS A 21 1.16 -29.67 26.69
CA CYS A 21 0.86 -28.26 26.93
C CYS A 21 1.87 -27.30 26.27
N PHE A 22 3.14 -27.68 26.19
CA PHE A 22 4.23 -26.90 25.57
C PHE A 22 4.59 -27.38 24.16
N GLY A 23 3.98 -28.46 23.67
CA GLY A 23 4.19 -28.97 22.33
C GLY A 23 3.60 -28.06 21.25
N ASN A 24 3.85 -28.40 20.00
CA ASN A 24 3.57 -27.65 18.76
C ASN A 24 2.12 -27.08 18.61
N MET A 25 1.20 -27.48 19.48
CA MET A 25 -0.22 -27.09 19.55
C MET A 25 -0.60 -26.38 20.87
N GLY A 26 0.37 -25.87 21.63
CA GLY A 26 0.18 -25.35 22.99
C GLY A 26 -0.16 -23.86 23.09
N LEU A 27 -0.62 -23.47 24.29
CA LEU A 27 -0.88 -22.12 24.80
C LEU A 27 -0.01 -20.97 24.24
N PRO A 28 1.33 -21.10 24.07
CA PRO A 28 2.13 -20.04 23.47
C PRO A 28 1.69 -19.64 22.05
N ARG A 29 1.20 -20.58 21.23
CA ARG A 29 0.68 -20.26 19.90
C ARG A 29 -0.57 -19.39 19.98
N TYR A 30 -1.45 -19.68 20.94
CA TYR A 30 -2.66 -18.90 21.18
C TYR A 30 -2.35 -17.49 21.68
N LEU A 31 -1.37 -17.35 22.58
CA LEU A 31 -0.90 -16.05 23.07
C LEU A 31 -0.27 -15.23 21.94
N ALA A 32 0.62 -15.83 21.15
CA ALA A 32 1.21 -15.16 19.99
C ALA A 32 0.15 -14.74 18.96
N MET A 33 -0.88 -15.57 18.74
CA MET A 33 -1.96 -15.26 17.82
C MET A 33 -2.85 -14.12 18.32
N ARG A 34 -3.06 -14.02 19.64
CA ARG A 34 -3.73 -12.85 20.26
C ARG A 34 -2.94 -11.56 20.07
N GLU A 35 -1.62 -11.60 20.26
CA GLU A 35 -0.77 -10.44 20.00
C GLU A 35 -0.77 -10.03 18.53
N GLN A 36 -0.77 -11.00 17.61
CA GLN A 36 -0.88 -10.76 16.17
C GLN A 36 -2.19 -10.08 15.80
N VAL A 37 -3.32 -10.51 16.36
CA VAL A 37 -4.62 -9.85 16.15
C VAL A 37 -4.58 -8.40 16.64
N ALA A 38 -4.04 -8.16 17.85
CA ALA A 38 -3.93 -6.81 18.40
C ALA A 38 -2.98 -5.91 17.59
N GLN A 39 -1.92 -6.45 16.98
CA GLN A 39 -1.06 -5.72 16.05
C GLN A 39 -1.82 -5.36 14.77
N LEU A 40 -2.51 -6.33 14.17
CA LEU A 40 -3.22 -6.13 12.91
C LEU A 40 -4.37 -5.11 13.04
N ASP A 41 -5.07 -5.08 14.16
CA ASP A 41 -6.10 -4.08 14.45
C ASP A 41 -5.51 -2.66 14.55
N ARG A 42 -4.32 -2.52 15.16
CA ARG A 42 -3.61 -1.23 15.22
C ARG A 42 -3.20 -0.75 13.83
N ASP A 43 -2.67 -1.66 13.01
CA ASP A 43 -2.28 -1.35 11.63
C ASP A 43 -3.49 -0.95 10.79
N LEU A 44 -4.62 -1.63 10.95
CA LEU A 44 -5.88 -1.26 10.29
C LEU A 44 -6.35 0.14 10.70
N LEU A 45 -6.26 0.49 11.98
CA LEU A 45 -6.64 1.81 12.46
C LEU A 45 -5.72 2.90 11.90
N ALA A 46 -4.41 2.66 11.88
CA ALA A 46 -3.45 3.58 11.27
C ALA A 46 -3.74 3.78 9.78
N LEU A 47 -3.90 2.68 9.03
CA LEU A 47 -4.15 2.73 7.59
C LEU A 47 -5.47 3.42 7.24
N ARG A 48 -6.52 3.23 8.05
CA ARG A 48 -7.79 3.94 7.87
C ARG A 48 -7.65 5.44 8.11
N ARG A 49 -6.86 5.85 9.11
CA ARG A 49 -6.60 7.26 9.40
C ARG A 49 -5.84 7.92 8.25
N ASP A 50 -4.82 7.26 7.73
CA ASP A 50 -4.02 7.74 6.61
C ASP A 50 -4.86 7.85 5.33
N ASN A 51 -5.68 6.83 5.05
CA ASN A 51 -6.59 6.87 3.90
C ASN A 51 -7.61 8.02 4.02
N GLY A 52 -8.13 8.27 5.22
CA GLY A 52 -9.00 9.41 5.49
C GLY A 52 -8.31 10.76 5.25
N GLY A 53 -7.06 10.91 5.69
CA GLY A 53 -6.24 12.10 5.45
C GLY A 53 -6.00 12.33 3.96
N LEU A 54 -5.51 11.31 3.25
CA LEU A 54 -5.26 11.36 1.81
C LEU A 54 -6.52 11.69 1.00
N ARG A 55 -7.67 11.11 1.38
CA ARG A 55 -8.95 11.45 0.74
C ARG A 55 -9.35 12.90 0.96
N GLY A 56 -9.09 13.44 2.17
CA GLY A 56 -9.29 14.85 2.47
C GLY A 56 -8.37 15.77 1.65
N GLU A 57 -7.11 15.39 1.49
CA GLU A 57 -6.14 16.10 0.66
C GLU A 57 -6.53 16.07 -0.82
N ILE A 58 -6.93 14.91 -1.34
CA ILE A 58 -7.46 14.77 -2.71
C ILE A 58 -8.69 15.64 -2.90
N ALA A 59 -9.62 15.67 -1.94
CA ALA A 59 -10.80 16.52 -2.02
C ALA A 59 -10.42 18.01 -2.12
N ARG A 60 -9.43 18.47 -1.33
CA ARG A 60 -8.92 19.85 -1.39
C ARG A 60 -8.20 20.14 -2.71
N LEU A 61 -7.39 19.22 -3.21
CA LEU A 61 -6.68 19.32 -4.50
C LEU A 61 -7.67 19.33 -5.68
N GLN A 62 -8.77 18.59 -5.58
CA GLN A 62 -9.84 18.58 -6.59
C GLN A 62 -10.64 19.88 -6.64
N HIS A 63 -10.54 20.76 -5.64
CA HIS A 63 -11.24 22.06 -5.65
C HIS A 63 -10.50 23.13 -6.49
N ASP A 64 -9.29 22.85 -6.98
CA ASP A 64 -8.67 23.61 -8.08
C ASP A 64 -8.28 22.69 -9.25
N PRO A 65 -9.28 22.05 -9.90
CA PRO A 65 -9.04 21.14 -11.01
C PRO A 65 -8.52 21.90 -12.24
N ALA A 66 -8.78 23.20 -12.33
CA ALA A 66 -8.30 24.08 -13.38
C ALA A 66 -6.77 24.19 -13.36
N LYS A 67 -6.15 24.27 -12.17
CA LYS A 67 -4.69 24.29 -12.05
C LYS A 67 -4.05 22.95 -12.44
N ILE A 68 -4.67 21.84 -12.08
CA ILE A 68 -4.21 20.50 -12.45
C ILE A 68 -4.32 20.29 -13.97
N GLU A 69 -5.45 20.68 -14.56
CA GLU A 69 -5.68 20.60 -16.00
C GLU A 69 -4.72 21.52 -16.79
N GLN A 70 -4.46 22.72 -16.27
CA GLN A 70 -3.44 23.63 -16.82
C GLN A 70 -2.06 22.95 -16.83
N LEU A 71 -1.63 22.37 -15.71
CA LEU A 71 -0.33 21.73 -15.62
C LEU A 71 -0.24 20.47 -16.51
N ALA A 72 -1.32 19.69 -16.61
CA ALA A 72 -1.40 18.54 -17.49
C ALA A 72 -1.29 18.93 -18.97
N ARG A 73 -1.94 20.03 -19.38
CA ARG A 73 -1.80 20.59 -20.73
C ARG A 73 -0.37 21.07 -21.01
N GLU A 74 0.21 21.84 -20.09
CA GLU A 74 1.53 22.44 -20.26
C GLU A 74 2.69 21.43 -20.23
N ARG A 75 2.62 20.44 -19.34
CA ARG A 75 3.75 19.51 -19.09
C ARG A 75 3.61 18.17 -19.79
N LEU A 76 2.39 17.69 -19.96
CA LEU A 76 2.11 16.36 -20.51
C LEU A 76 1.45 16.42 -21.88
N GLY A 77 1.15 17.62 -22.40
CA GLY A 77 0.40 17.78 -23.64
C GLY A 77 -0.98 17.13 -23.56
N TYR A 78 -1.59 17.10 -22.36
CA TYR A 78 -2.89 16.45 -22.15
C TYR A 78 -3.97 17.14 -22.99
N VAL A 79 -4.71 16.36 -23.77
CA VAL A 79 -5.80 16.82 -24.64
C VAL A 79 -7.03 15.96 -24.34
N ARG A 80 -8.18 16.58 -24.07
CA ARG A 80 -9.41 15.86 -23.73
C ARG A 80 -10.01 15.22 -24.99
N LYS A 81 -10.73 14.10 -24.84
CA LYS A 81 -11.49 13.50 -25.96
C LYS A 81 -12.43 14.54 -26.58
N GLY A 82 -12.22 14.85 -27.86
CA GLY A 82 -12.99 15.84 -28.62
C GLY A 82 -12.29 17.19 -28.85
N GLU A 83 -11.09 17.41 -28.31
CA GLU A 83 -10.26 18.59 -28.59
C GLU A 83 -9.28 18.32 -29.76
N THR A 84 -8.98 19.34 -30.58
CA THR A 84 -8.06 19.25 -31.75
C THR A 84 -6.78 20.04 -31.47
N VAL A 85 -5.62 19.40 -31.65
CA VAL A 85 -4.31 20.03 -31.48
C VAL A 85 -3.95 20.85 -32.71
N TYR A 86 -3.72 22.15 -32.54
CA TYR A 86 -3.16 23.02 -33.58
C TYR A 86 -1.65 23.11 -33.42
N GLN A 87 -0.89 22.52 -34.34
CA GLN A 87 0.54 22.77 -34.46
C GLN A 87 0.76 23.85 -35.52
N LEU A 88 1.32 24.97 -35.09
CA LEU A 88 1.74 26.05 -36.00
C LEU A 88 3.11 25.65 -36.58
N SER A 89 3.11 24.95 -37.71
CA SER A 89 4.34 24.78 -38.49
C SER A 89 4.69 26.11 -39.15
N PRO A 90 5.94 26.59 -39.07
CA PRO A 90 6.36 27.76 -39.83
C PRO A 90 6.16 27.46 -41.31
N ASP A 91 5.39 28.31 -41.97
CA ASP A 91 5.07 28.18 -43.38
C ASP A 91 6.37 28.20 -44.21
N PRO A 92 6.74 27.12 -44.93
CA PRO A 92 7.97 27.07 -45.72
C PRO A 92 7.97 28.08 -46.89
N VAL A 93 6.83 28.73 -47.12
CA VAL A 93 6.63 29.70 -48.21
C VAL A 93 7.22 31.08 -47.87
N LYS A 94 7.43 31.41 -46.59
CA LYS A 94 7.93 32.73 -46.19
C LYS A 94 9.47 32.87 -46.24
N ASP A 95 10.19 31.75 -46.38
CA ASP A 95 11.66 31.74 -46.40
C ASP A 95 12.23 31.85 -47.83
N ARG A 96 11.46 31.48 -48.86
CA ARG A 96 11.90 31.56 -50.27
C ARG A 96 11.91 32.98 -50.82
N SER A 97 11.06 33.88 -50.32
CA SER A 97 10.99 35.28 -50.77
C SER A 97 12.12 36.17 -50.24
N LEU A 98 12.91 35.71 -49.27
CA LEU A 98 14.09 36.42 -48.74
C LEU A 98 15.40 36.00 -49.42
N GLN A 99 15.38 34.94 -50.24
CA GLN A 99 16.58 34.36 -50.85
C GLN A 99 16.74 34.70 -52.34
N GLU A 100 15.79 35.45 -52.91
CA GLU A 100 15.72 35.78 -54.35
C GLU A 100 15.93 37.28 -54.66
N ALA A 101 16.52 38.04 -53.72
CA ALA A 101 16.95 39.41 -53.98
C ALA A 101 18.41 39.43 -54.47
N PRO A 102 18.70 40.05 -55.63
CA PRO A 102 19.98 39.97 -56.36
C PRO A 102 21.16 40.65 -55.68
#